data_AF-A0A6J7KYA4-F1
#
_entry.id   AF-A0A6J7KYA4-F1
#
_cell.length_a   1.000
_cell.length_b   1.000
_cell.length_c   1.000
_cell.angle_alpha   90.00
_cell.angle_beta   90.00
_cell.angle_gamma   90.00
#
_symmetry.space_group_name_H-M   'P 1'
#
loop_
_entity.id
_entity.type
_entity.pdbx_description
1 polymer ?
#
loop_
_entity_poly.entity_id
_entity_poly.type
_entity_poly.pdbx_seq_one_letter_code
_entity_poly.pdbx_strand_id
1 'polypeptide(L)'
;MSSDTSSNFAALNIKDLRERLSVLKTEFATAHPYQHVVIDNFLPTDVFQQAMADFDVVDKEQWTGYLHVNERKFANSSPSTWGPTLQRIASELNSPEFVSLLEELTGIPKLLIDPTFEGGGLHQSLRGGFLNMHADFTVHPHQRHWKRRLNLLLYCNENWLPEYGGGLELWDATMSHAEKVVQPLGNRVLIFATDATSFHGHPDPLQCPDGVARRSMALYYFTYEDNPNVRSTEYRARPNDGSKRILIYLDKMTLRVFDIAKRRLGISNSFANRVLRLVDRVRHFRRG
;
A
#
# COMPACT_ATOMS: atom_id res chain seq x y z
N MET A 1 6.80 -3.70 -44.00
CA MET A 1 5.52 -4.19 -43.45
C MET A 1 5.74 -4.42 -41.97
N SER A 2 5.56 -3.36 -41.17
CA SER A 2 5.63 -3.48 -39.71
C SER A 2 4.23 -3.89 -39.26
N SER A 3 4.10 -5.12 -38.77
CA SER A 3 2.84 -5.63 -38.23
C SER A 3 2.49 -4.86 -36.97
N ASP A 4 1.62 -3.88 -37.12
CA ASP A 4 0.82 -3.29 -36.06
C ASP A 4 -0.03 -4.42 -35.44
N THR A 5 0.54 -5.05 -34.41
CA THR A 5 -0.19 -5.87 -33.47
C THR A 5 -0.34 -5.02 -32.22
N SER A 6 -1.22 -4.02 -32.29
CA SER A 6 -1.93 -3.54 -31.11
C SER A 6 -2.70 -4.72 -30.54
N SER A 7 -2.01 -5.59 -29.81
CA SER A 7 -2.66 -6.61 -29.00
C SER A 7 -3.62 -5.86 -28.08
N ASN A 8 -4.90 -6.21 -28.11
CA ASN A 8 -5.89 -5.81 -27.11
C ASN A 8 -5.47 -6.37 -25.75
N PHE A 9 -4.43 -5.79 -25.16
CA PHE A 9 -3.97 -6.12 -23.83
C PHE A 9 -5.00 -5.54 -22.86
N ALA A 10 -5.77 -6.42 -22.23
CA ALA A 10 -6.60 -6.09 -21.08
C ALA A 10 -5.88 -6.59 -19.84
N ALA A 11 -5.46 -5.68 -18.97
CA ALA A 11 -4.80 -6.02 -17.72
C ALA A 11 -5.80 -6.65 -16.73
N LEU A 12 -7.08 -6.28 -16.80
CA LEU A 12 -8.14 -6.77 -15.94
C LEU A 12 -9.28 -7.38 -16.76
N ASN A 13 -9.97 -8.34 -16.14
CA ASN A 13 -11.26 -8.80 -16.63
C ASN A 13 -12.38 -7.98 -15.97
N ILE A 14 -12.57 -6.73 -16.40
CA ILE A 14 -13.60 -5.82 -15.85
C ILE A 14 -15.00 -6.45 -15.96
N LYS A 15 -15.25 -7.21 -17.04
CA LYS A 15 -16.53 -7.90 -17.25
C LYS A 15 -16.82 -8.91 -16.12
N ASP A 16 -15.85 -9.77 -15.78
CA ASP A 16 -15.99 -10.72 -14.66
C ASP A 16 -16.26 -9.99 -13.34
N LEU A 17 -15.54 -8.89 -13.07
CA LEU A 17 -15.77 -8.08 -11.88
C LEU A 17 -17.19 -7.49 -11.84
N ARG A 18 -17.72 -7.05 -12.99
CA ARG A 18 -19.11 -6.56 -13.10
C ARG A 18 -20.14 -7.66 -12.88
N GLU A 19 -19.91 -8.86 -13.40
CA GLU A 19 -20.79 -10.02 -13.18
C GLU A 19 -20.86 -10.41 -11.70
N ARG A 20 -19.76 -10.22 -10.96
CA ARG A 20 -19.64 -10.51 -9.52
C ARG A 20 -19.98 -9.33 -8.61
N LEU A 21 -20.32 -8.17 -9.16
CA LEU A 21 -20.40 -6.89 -8.44
C LEU A 21 -21.37 -6.92 -7.26
N SER A 22 -22.53 -7.57 -7.40
CA SER A 22 -23.54 -7.67 -6.33
C SER A 22 -23.00 -8.40 -5.09
N VAL A 23 -22.25 -9.49 -5.31
CA VAL A 23 -21.60 -10.26 -4.25
C VAL A 23 -20.47 -9.45 -3.63
N LEU A 24 -19.57 -8.91 -4.45
CA LEU A 24 -18.42 -8.12 -3.99
C LEU A 24 -18.84 -6.88 -3.18
N LYS A 25 -19.92 -6.23 -3.59
CA LYS A 25 -20.51 -5.10 -2.85
C LYS A 25 -21.03 -5.51 -1.48
N THR A 26 -21.69 -6.66 -1.40
CA THR A 26 -22.18 -7.20 -0.13
C THR A 26 -21.02 -7.58 0.78
N GLU A 27 -20.01 -8.27 0.24
CA GLU A 27 -18.78 -8.62 0.98
C GLU A 27 -18.10 -7.36 1.51
N PHE A 28 -17.87 -6.36 0.66
CA PHE A 28 -17.24 -5.10 1.05
C PHE A 28 -18.01 -4.38 2.16
N ALA A 29 -19.33 -4.22 1.99
CA ALA A 29 -20.17 -3.47 2.91
C ALA A 29 -20.33 -4.13 4.28
N THR A 30 -20.26 -5.46 4.35
CA THR A 30 -20.51 -6.23 5.59
C THR A 30 -19.23 -6.68 6.29
N ALA A 31 -18.07 -6.45 5.70
CA ALA A 31 -16.81 -6.92 6.27
C ALA A 31 -16.41 -6.19 7.56
N HIS A 32 -15.75 -6.94 8.46
CA HIS A 32 -15.23 -6.48 9.75
C HIS A 32 -13.69 -6.65 9.79
N PRO A 33 -12.89 -5.71 10.33
CA PRO A 33 -13.22 -4.61 11.24
C PRO A 33 -13.68 -3.29 10.59
N TYR A 34 -13.49 -3.17 9.29
CA TYR A 34 -13.98 -2.08 8.46
C TYR A 34 -14.21 -2.62 7.05
N GLN A 35 -14.91 -1.86 6.23
CA GLN A 35 -15.32 -2.29 4.90
C GLN A 35 -14.12 -2.69 4.05
N HIS A 36 -14.11 -3.93 3.57
CA HIS A 36 -13.04 -4.46 2.74
C HIS A 36 -13.50 -5.69 1.95
N VAL A 37 -12.83 -5.97 0.84
CA VAL A 37 -13.04 -7.19 0.04
C VAL A 37 -11.70 -7.76 -0.40
N VAL A 38 -11.61 -9.09 -0.44
CA VAL A 38 -10.45 -9.83 -0.93
C VAL A 38 -10.87 -10.54 -2.19
N ILE A 39 -10.16 -10.30 -3.30
CA ILE A 39 -10.46 -10.92 -4.59
C ILE A 39 -9.22 -11.68 -5.04
N ASP A 40 -9.38 -13.00 -5.19
CA ASP A 40 -8.36 -13.89 -5.74
C ASP A 40 -8.43 -13.93 -7.27
N ASN A 41 -7.29 -14.24 -7.90
CA ASN A 41 -7.14 -14.31 -9.35
C ASN A 41 -7.61 -13.02 -10.06
N PHE A 42 -7.19 -11.88 -9.51
CA PHE A 42 -7.69 -10.57 -9.94
C PHE A 42 -7.27 -10.18 -11.36
N LEU A 43 -6.05 -10.53 -11.75
CA LEU A 43 -5.52 -10.39 -13.10
C LEU A 43 -5.67 -11.70 -13.89
N PRO A 44 -5.78 -11.65 -15.23
CA PRO A 44 -5.52 -12.80 -16.08
C PRO A 44 -4.15 -13.43 -15.76
N THR A 45 -4.07 -14.76 -15.81
CA THR A 45 -2.88 -15.50 -15.34
C THR A 45 -1.60 -15.10 -16.08
N ASP A 46 -1.68 -14.88 -17.39
CA ASP A 46 -0.57 -14.44 -18.23
C ASP A 46 -0.12 -13.01 -17.90
N VAL A 47 -1.07 -12.10 -17.66
CA VAL A 47 -0.78 -10.73 -17.19
C VAL A 47 -0.08 -10.76 -15.84
N PHE A 48 -0.56 -11.59 -14.90
CA PHE A 48 0.07 -11.74 -13.60
C PHE A 48 1.52 -12.24 -13.69
N GLN A 49 1.79 -13.24 -14.53
CA GLN A 49 3.13 -13.76 -14.76
C GLN A 49 4.07 -12.69 -15.32
N GLN A 50 3.62 -11.91 -16.28
CA GLN A 50 4.40 -10.78 -16.83
C GLN A 50 4.62 -9.69 -15.78
N ALA A 51 3.61 -9.38 -14.97
CA ALA A 51 3.72 -8.40 -13.89
C ALA A 51 4.78 -8.79 -12.85
N MET A 52 4.92 -10.09 -12.54
CA MET A 52 5.96 -10.56 -11.62
C MET A 52 7.37 -10.34 -12.19
N ALA A 53 7.58 -10.66 -13.48
CA ALA A 53 8.87 -10.43 -14.16
C ALA A 53 9.23 -8.93 -14.22
N ASP A 54 8.24 -8.06 -14.37
CA ASP A 54 8.41 -6.62 -14.41
C ASP A 54 8.90 -5.99 -13.08
N PHE A 55 8.79 -6.69 -11.95
CA PHE A 55 9.41 -6.20 -10.71
C PHE A 55 10.93 -6.31 -10.74
N ASP A 56 11.47 -7.29 -11.46
CA ASP A 56 12.91 -7.57 -11.49
C ASP A 56 13.66 -6.62 -12.44
N VAL A 57 12.95 -5.92 -13.34
CA VAL A 57 13.54 -4.90 -14.23
C VAL A 57 13.71 -3.53 -13.57
N VAL A 58 13.12 -3.32 -12.38
CA VAL A 58 13.23 -2.04 -11.68
C VAL A 58 14.60 -1.92 -11.02
N ASP A 59 15.42 -1.01 -11.55
CA ASP A 59 16.75 -0.69 -11.01
C ASP A 59 16.72 -0.44 -9.50
N LYS A 60 17.71 -0.99 -8.79
CA LYS A 60 17.80 -0.91 -7.31
C LYS A 60 17.84 0.54 -6.82
N GLU A 61 18.43 1.43 -7.61
CA GLU A 61 18.58 2.86 -7.33
C GLU A 61 17.25 3.62 -7.40
N GLN A 62 16.25 3.09 -8.10
CA GLN A 62 14.91 3.68 -8.21
C GLN A 62 14.04 3.36 -6.98
N TRP A 63 14.48 2.44 -6.13
CA TRP A 63 13.79 2.10 -4.90
C TRP A 63 14.16 3.07 -3.77
N THR A 64 13.14 3.69 -3.20
CA THR A 64 13.29 4.47 -1.97
C THR A 64 13.16 3.54 -0.77
N GLY A 65 14.26 3.36 -0.03
CA GLY A 65 14.26 2.61 1.23
C GLY A 65 13.71 3.42 2.40
N TYR A 66 12.70 2.86 3.06
CA TYR A 66 12.13 3.30 4.33
C TYR A 66 12.60 2.32 5.41
N LEU A 67 13.63 2.74 6.13
CA LEU A 67 14.35 1.91 7.10
C LEU A 67 14.39 2.69 8.43
N HIS A 68 13.39 2.49 9.26
CA HIS A 68 13.32 3.06 10.61
C HIS A 68 12.47 2.18 11.53
N VAL A 69 12.17 2.66 12.74
CA VAL A 69 11.51 1.87 13.79
C VAL A 69 10.17 1.27 13.36
N ASN A 70 9.43 1.98 12.51
CA ASN A 70 8.07 1.61 12.12
C ASN A 70 7.97 0.82 10.82
N GLU A 71 9.02 0.84 9.99
CA GLU A 71 9.00 0.13 8.73
C GLU A 71 10.39 -0.21 8.23
N ARG A 72 10.47 -1.37 7.57
CA ARG A 72 11.62 -1.80 6.80
C ARG A 72 11.12 -2.31 5.46
N LYS A 73 10.99 -1.38 4.52
CA LYS A 73 10.48 -1.65 3.17
C LYS A 73 11.12 -0.74 2.12
N PHE A 74 10.88 -1.05 0.87
CA PHE A 74 11.23 -0.23 -0.27
C PHE A 74 9.97 0.13 -1.04
N ALA A 75 9.91 1.37 -1.55
CA ALA A 75 8.82 1.80 -2.43
C ALA A 75 9.35 2.53 -3.66
N ASN A 76 8.61 2.44 -4.76
CA ASN A 76 8.83 3.17 -5.99
C ASN A 76 7.48 3.71 -6.48
N SER A 77 7.33 5.03 -6.51
CA SER A 77 6.12 5.75 -6.94
C SER A 77 6.26 6.38 -8.33
N SER A 78 7.22 5.92 -9.15
CA SER A 78 7.52 6.48 -10.47
C SER A 78 7.20 5.47 -11.58
N PRO A 79 5.97 5.48 -12.13
CA PRO A 79 5.52 4.52 -13.14
C PRO A 79 6.43 4.39 -14.36
N SER A 80 7.09 5.48 -14.77
CA SER A 80 8.04 5.48 -15.89
C SER A 80 9.25 4.55 -15.70
N THR A 81 9.51 4.11 -14.47
CA THR A 81 10.61 3.19 -14.13
C THR A 81 10.15 1.74 -14.00
N TRP A 82 8.86 1.47 -14.11
CA TRP A 82 8.30 0.11 -13.96
C TRP A 82 8.33 -0.64 -15.29
N GLY A 83 8.27 -1.97 -15.25
CA GLY A 83 8.05 -2.74 -16.46
C GLY A 83 6.72 -2.42 -17.15
N PRO A 84 6.60 -2.69 -18.46
CA PRO A 84 5.47 -2.25 -19.29
C PRO A 84 4.12 -2.83 -18.86
N THR A 85 4.10 -4.05 -18.33
CA THR A 85 2.88 -4.70 -17.81
C THR A 85 2.41 -4.03 -16.53
N LEU A 86 3.32 -3.73 -15.60
CA LEU A 86 2.98 -2.98 -14.38
C LEU A 86 2.45 -1.58 -14.70
N GLN A 87 3.02 -0.90 -15.70
CA GLN A 87 2.50 0.40 -16.17
C GLN A 87 1.08 0.28 -16.71
N ARG A 88 0.79 -0.75 -17.51
CA ARG A 88 -0.56 -0.98 -18.06
C ARG A 88 -1.57 -1.34 -16.98
N ILE A 89 -1.22 -2.21 -16.03
CA ILE A 89 -2.05 -2.54 -14.87
C ILE A 89 -2.40 -1.27 -14.10
N ALA A 90 -1.40 -0.44 -13.78
CA ALA A 90 -1.60 0.79 -13.03
C ALA A 90 -2.47 1.82 -13.79
N SER A 91 -2.31 1.89 -15.12
CA SER A 91 -3.16 2.71 -15.98
C SER A 91 -4.61 2.25 -15.96
N GLU A 92 -4.85 0.93 -16.06
CA GLU A 92 -6.20 0.36 -16.06
C GLU A 92 -6.89 0.51 -14.70
N LEU A 93 -6.16 0.34 -13.60
CA LEU A 93 -6.66 0.58 -12.24
C LEU A 93 -6.94 2.06 -11.93
N ASN A 94 -6.46 2.98 -12.77
CA ASN A 94 -6.79 4.40 -12.73
C ASN A 94 -7.73 4.83 -13.87
N SER A 95 -8.20 3.88 -14.70
CA SER A 95 -9.09 4.19 -15.82
C SER A 95 -10.48 4.61 -15.32
N PRO A 96 -11.20 5.48 -16.07
CA PRO A 96 -12.57 5.83 -15.72
C PRO A 96 -13.51 4.62 -15.57
N GLU A 97 -13.31 3.57 -16.37
CA GLU A 97 -14.11 2.35 -16.31
C GLU A 97 -13.92 1.59 -15.00
N PHE A 98 -12.65 1.39 -14.57
CA PHE A 98 -12.35 0.74 -13.31
C PHE A 98 -12.78 1.60 -12.11
N VAL A 99 -12.55 2.92 -12.17
CA VAL A 99 -12.98 3.84 -11.10
C VAL A 99 -14.50 3.79 -10.94
N SER A 100 -15.27 3.80 -12.03
CA SER A 100 -16.73 3.64 -11.98
C SER A 100 -17.14 2.31 -11.33
N LEU A 101 -16.47 1.20 -11.68
CA LEU A 101 -16.72 -0.09 -11.04
C LEU A 101 -16.43 -0.03 -9.53
N LEU A 102 -15.33 0.62 -9.14
CA LEU A 102 -14.92 0.75 -7.75
C LEU A 102 -15.90 1.61 -6.94
N GLU A 103 -16.43 2.69 -7.53
CA GLU A 103 -17.50 3.51 -6.93
C GLU A 103 -18.76 2.67 -6.68
N GLU A 104 -19.18 1.86 -7.66
CA GLU A 104 -20.35 0.98 -7.54
C GLU A 104 -20.16 -0.11 -6.48
N LEU A 105 -18.98 -0.75 -6.46
CA LEU A 105 -18.60 -1.81 -5.53
C LEU A 105 -18.58 -1.29 -4.09
N THR A 106 -17.95 -0.14 -3.88
CA THR A 106 -17.72 0.40 -2.52
C THR A 106 -18.84 1.29 -2.03
N GLY A 107 -19.70 1.79 -2.93
CA GLY A 107 -20.71 2.79 -2.62
C GLY A 107 -20.14 4.19 -2.33
N ILE A 108 -18.87 4.44 -2.65
CA ILE A 108 -18.21 5.73 -2.47
C ILE A 108 -18.17 6.44 -3.83
N PRO A 109 -18.98 7.49 -4.07
CA PRO A 109 -19.01 8.17 -5.36
C PRO A 109 -17.91 9.22 -5.50
N LYS A 110 -17.66 9.65 -6.74
CA LYS A 110 -16.74 10.73 -7.11
C LYS A 110 -15.30 10.47 -6.65
N LEU A 111 -14.85 9.24 -6.85
CA LEU A 111 -13.48 8.86 -6.56
C LEU A 111 -12.51 9.59 -7.50
N LEU A 112 -11.45 10.12 -6.90
CA LEU A 112 -10.33 10.76 -7.55
C LEU A 112 -9.15 9.79 -7.51
N ILE A 113 -8.48 9.65 -8.65
CA ILE A 113 -7.24 8.90 -8.76
C ILE A 113 -6.05 9.76 -8.34
N ASP A 114 -4.99 9.13 -7.84
CA ASP A 114 -3.68 9.77 -7.69
C ASP A 114 -2.69 9.20 -8.72
N PRO A 115 -2.43 9.93 -9.82
CA PRO A 115 -1.48 9.49 -10.84
C PRO A 115 -0.01 9.60 -10.39
N THR A 116 0.25 10.26 -9.26
CA THR A 116 1.60 10.42 -8.72
C THR A 116 2.00 9.29 -7.77
N PHE A 117 1.03 8.45 -7.38
CA PHE A 117 1.22 7.33 -6.46
C PHE A 117 1.90 7.77 -5.14
N GLU A 118 1.55 8.94 -4.59
CA GLU A 118 2.15 9.46 -3.37
C GLU A 118 1.85 8.52 -2.19
N GLY A 119 2.90 7.91 -1.65
CA GLY A 119 2.83 6.86 -0.63
C GLY A 119 2.36 5.49 -1.15
N GLY A 120 1.92 5.40 -2.40
CA GLY A 120 1.51 4.16 -3.10
C GLY A 120 2.62 3.62 -3.99
N GLY A 121 2.25 3.07 -5.14
CA GLY A 121 3.16 2.56 -6.17
C GLY A 121 3.60 1.12 -5.91
N LEU A 122 4.76 0.73 -6.42
CA LEU A 122 5.35 -0.59 -6.18
C LEU A 122 6.02 -0.60 -4.81
N HIS A 123 5.70 -1.59 -4.00
CA HIS A 123 6.34 -1.84 -2.71
C HIS A 123 7.01 -3.21 -2.71
N GLN A 124 8.14 -3.31 -2.01
CA GLN A 124 8.75 -4.60 -1.70
C GLN A 124 9.35 -4.62 -0.29
N SER A 125 9.23 -5.76 0.38
CA SER A 125 9.88 -6.03 1.68
C SER A 125 10.67 -7.33 1.58
N LEU A 126 11.98 -7.26 1.85
CA LEU A 126 12.87 -8.42 1.87
C LEU A 126 12.79 -9.12 3.23
N ARG A 127 13.56 -10.21 3.42
CA ARG A 127 13.73 -10.87 4.71
C ARG A 127 13.99 -9.86 5.84
N GLY A 128 13.25 -10.03 6.94
CA GLY A 128 13.27 -9.13 8.09
C GLY A 128 12.56 -7.79 7.88
N GLY A 129 11.95 -7.56 6.71
CA GLY A 129 11.08 -6.43 6.43
C GLY A 129 9.78 -6.51 7.22
N PHE A 130 9.19 -5.37 7.53
CA PHE A 130 7.92 -5.26 8.26
C PHE A 130 7.32 -3.87 8.06
N LEU A 131 6.04 -3.74 8.39
CA LEU A 131 5.36 -2.47 8.54
C LEU A 131 4.47 -2.54 9.78
N ASN A 132 4.83 -1.78 10.81
CA ASN A 132 4.10 -1.77 12.07
C ASN A 132 2.64 -1.33 11.88
N MET A 133 1.81 -1.65 12.86
CA MET A 133 0.40 -1.29 12.85
C MET A 133 0.21 0.22 12.72
N HIS A 134 -0.62 0.63 11.77
CA HIS A 134 -0.90 2.03 11.49
C HIS A 134 -2.29 2.25 10.90
N ALA A 135 -2.83 3.45 11.10
CA ALA A 135 -3.84 4.01 10.21
C ALA A 135 -3.15 5.02 9.28
N ASP A 136 -3.57 5.07 8.03
CA ASP A 136 -2.94 5.89 7.00
C ASP A 136 -3.14 7.40 7.22
N PHE A 137 -2.37 8.21 6.49
CA PHE A 137 -2.70 9.63 6.35
C PHE A 137 -4.06 9.80 5.67
N THR A 138 -4.85 10.77 6.13
CA THR A 138 -6.24 10.94 5.68
C THR A 138 -6.39 11.90 4.50
N VAL A 139 -5.40 12.76 4.26
CA VAL A 139 -5.44 13.81 3.23
C VAL A 139 -4.17 13.76 2.40
N HIS A 140 -4.32 13.83 1.07
CA HIS A 140 -3.21 13.79 0.13
C HIS A 140 -2.18 14.90 0.46
N PRO A 141 -0.87 14.58 0.59
CA PRO A 141 0.14 15.55 1.05
C PRO A 141 0.23 16.82 0.20
N HIS A 142 -0.07 16.70 -1.10
CA HIS A 142 0.03 17.80 -2.07
C HIS A 142 -1.33 18.33 -2.55
N GLN A 143 -2.45 17.66 -2.22
CA GLN A 143 -3.79 18.03 -2.65
C GLN A 143 -4.69 18.18 -1.42
N ARG A 144 -4.75 19.38 -0.85
CA ARG A 144 -5.31 19.61 0.50
C ARG A 144 -6.81 19.30 0.65
N HIS A 145 -7.55 19.27 -0.46
CA HIS A 145 -8.97 18.94 -0.49
C HIS A 145 -9.23 17.47 -0.81
N TRP A 146 -8.19 16.65 -1.03
CA TRP A 146 -8.34 15.25 -1.39
C TRP A 146 -8.24 14.40 -0.13
N LYS A 147 -9.37 13.87 0.31
CA LYS A 147 -9.42 12.92 1.42
C LYS A 147 -9.33 11.50 0.91
N ARG A 148 -8.41 10.71 1.45
CA ARG A 148 -8.22 9.30 1.10
C ARG A 148 -9.43 8.50 1.56
N ARG A 149 -9.94 7.64 0.69
CA ARG A 149 -11.14 6.84 0.92
C ARG A 149 -10.87 5.36 0.83
N LEU A 150 -10.06 4.94 -0.15
CA LEU A 150 -9.82 3.55 -0.43
C LEU A 150 -8.33 3.29 -0.61
N ASN A 151 -7.94 2.10 -0.18
CA ASN A 151 -6.68 1.46 -0.54
C ASN A 151 -6.98 0.23 -1.39
N LEU A 152 -6.22 0.06 -2.46
CA LEU A 152 -6.16 -1.16 -3.24
C LEU A 152 -4.72 -1.68 -3.18
N LEU A 153 -4.55 -2.90 -2.69
CA LEU A 153 -3.26 -3.58 -2.60
C LEU A 153 -3.31 -4.86 -3.44
N LEU A 154 -2.62 -4.85 -4.59
CA LEU A 154 -2.46 -6.02 -5.43
C LEU A 154 -1.14 -6.71 -5.08
N TYR A 155 -1.21 -7.97 -4.62
CA TYR A 155 -0.04 -8.75 -4.24
C TYR A 155 0.60 -9.44 -5.44
N CYS A 156 1.89 -9.19 -5.64
CA CYS A 156 2.69 -9.70 -6.77
C CYS A 156 3.75 -10.69 -6.29
N ASN A 157 3.32 -11.72 -5.56
CA ASN A 157 4.20 -12.69 -4.92
C ASN A 157 4.11 -14.04 -5.61
N GLU A 158 5.26 -14.62 -5.93
CA GLU A 158 5.35 -16.01 -6.39
C GLU A 158 5.26 -16.96 -5.19
N ASN A 159 4.35 -17.94 -5.24
CA ASN A 159 4.24 -19.06 -4.30
C ASN A 159 4.55 -18.72 -2.83
N TRP A 160 3.85 -17.72 -2.28
CA TRP A 160 4.10 -17.23 -0.93
C TRP A 160 3.74 -18.28 0.12
N LEU A 161 4.74 -18.76 0.86
CA LEU A 161 4.54 -19.82 1.86
C LEU A 161 4.09 -19.25 3.21
N PRO A 162 3.21 -19.95 3.96
CA PRO A 162 2.72 -19.47 5.25
C PRO A 162 3.82 -19.14 6.27
N GLU A 163 4.89 -19.93 6.32
CA GLU A 163 6.02 -19.75 7.24
C GLU A 163 6.81 -18.46 6.98
N TYR A 164 6.67 -17.82 5.82
CA TYR A 164 7.32 -16.54 5.53
C TYR A 164 6.68 -15.38 6.30
N GLY A 165 5.46 -15.55 6.80
CA GLY A 165 4.69 -14.50 7.47
C GLY A 165 4.24 -13.40 6.50
N GLY A 166 4.11 -12.16 7.00
CA GLY A 166 3.79 -11.01 6.15
C GLY A 166 2.31 -10.84 5.78
N GLY A 167 1.42 -11.62 6.42
CA GLY A 167 -0.01 -11.38 6.39
C GLY A 167 -0.34 -9.96 6.86
N LEU A 168 -1.19 -9.26 6.12
CA LEU A 168 -1.68 -7.96 6.54
C LEU A 168 -2.78 -8.14 7.58
N GLU A 169 -2.46 -7.83 8.83
CA GLU A 169 -3.41 -7.80 9.93
C GLU A 169 -4.31 -6.57 9.79
N LEU A 170 -5.63 -6.75 9.91
CA LEU A 170 -6.65 -5.69 10.02
C LEU A 170 -7.20 -5.74 11.44
N TRP A 171 -7.09 -4.64 12.16
CA TRP A 171 -7.39 -4.56 13.60
C TRP A 171 -8.64 -3.73 13.87
N ASP A 172 -9.26 -4.00 15.01
CA ASP A 172 -10.32 -3.16 15.55
C ASP A 172 -9.83 -1.72 15.82
N ALA A 173 -10.76 -0.78 15.92
CA ALA A 173 -10.47 0.65 16.16
C ALA A 173 -9.79 0.93 17.53
N THR A 174 -9.94 0.01 18.49
CA THR A 174 -9.36 0.12 19.83
C THR A 174 -7.92 -0.42 19.90
N MET A 175 -7.41 -1.05 18.83
CA MET A 175 -6.14 -1.76 18.79
C MET A 175 -6.03 -2.88 19.83
N SER A 176 -7.14 -3.58 20.11
CA SER A 176 -7.14 -4.65 21.12
C SER A 176 -6.78 -6.01 20.52
N HIS A 177 -7.27 -6.34 19.33
CA HIS A 177 -6.91 -7.58 18.63
C HIS A 177 -7.00 -7.45 17.10
N ALA A 178 -6.35 -8.39 16.42
CA ALA A 178 -6.48 -8.58 14.98
C ALA A 178 -7.80 -9.29 14.68
N GLU A 179 -8.61 -8.69 13.82
CA GLU A 179 -9.94 -9.17 13.43
C GLU A 179 -9.87 -10.00 12.15
N LYS A 180 -8.92 -9.67 11.26
CA LYS A 180 -8.64 -10.41 10.04
C LYS A 180 -7.18 -10.37 9.69
N VAL A 181 -6.68 -11.43 9.05
CA VAL A 181 -5.35 -11.45 8.43
C VAL A 181 -5.49 -11.81 6.96
N VAL A 182 -5.01 -10.94 6.08
CA VAL A 182 -5.00 -11.17 4.63
C VAL A 182 -3.61 -11.60 4.20
N GLN A 183 -3.49 -12.86 3.79
CA GLN A 183 -2.22 -13.40 3.30
C GLN A 183 -1.83 -12.74 1.98
N PRO A 184 -0.54 -12.41 1.76
CA PRO A 184 -0.07 -11.71 0.57
C PRO A 184 0.11 -12.67 -0.61
N LEU A 185 -0.91 -13.49 -0.90
CA LEU A 185 -0.86 -14.49 -1.96
C LEU A 185 -0.77 -13.80 -3.33
N GLY A 186 -0.08 -14.43 -4.28
CA GLY A 186 0.02 -13.94 -5.65
C GLY A 186 -1.35 -13.78 -6.30
N ASN A 187 -1.51 -12.70 -7.05
CA ASN A 187 -2.72 -12.36 -7.81
C ASN A 187 -3.98 -12.15 -6.93
N ARG A 188 -3.76 -11.88 -5.64
CA ARG A 188 -4.80 -11.42 -4.72
C ARG A 188 -4.79 -9.92 -4.65
N VAL A 189 -5.96 -9.31 -4.73
CA VAL A 189 -6.16 -7.90 -4.38
C VAL A 189 -6.94 -7.78 -3.07
N LEU A 190 -6.51 -6.87 -2.22
CA LEU A 190 -7.26 -6.40 -1.07
C LEU A 190 -7.68 -4.95 -1.32
N ILE A 191 -8.99 -4.70 -1.29
CA ILE A 191 -9.57 -3.36 -1.37
C ILE A 191 -10.22 -3.05 -0.03
N PHE A 192 -9.91 -1.92 0.58
CA PHE A 192 -10.49 -1.54 1.87
C PHE A 192 -10.72 -0.04 2.00
N ALA A 193 -11.79 0.31 2.72
CA ALA A 193 -12.01 1.66 3.20
C ALA A 193 -10.94 2.02 4.23
N THR A 194 -10.43 3.24 4.13
CA THR A 194 -9.41 3.76 5.05
C THR A 194 -9.90 5.04 5.72
N ASP A 195 -9.65 5.13 7.02
CA ASP A 195 -9.93 6.29 7.84
C ASP A 195 -8.92 6.38 9.00
N ALA A 196 -9.24 7.17 10.03
CA ALA A 196 -8.34 7.39 11.14
C ALA A 196 -8.20 6.21 12.13
N THR A 197 -9.01 5.16 11.94
CA THR A 197 -9.13 3.98 12.81
C THR A 197 -9.05 2.66 12.07
N SER A 198 -8.88 2.68 10.75
CA SER A 198 -8.65 1.49 9.93
C SER A 198 -7.21 0.96 10.11
N PHE A 199 -6.92 0.43 11.29
CA PHE A 199 -5.58 -0.01 11.67
C PHE A 199 -5.20 -1.29 10.94
N HIS A 200 -4.05 -1.25 10.26
CA HIS A 200 -3.49 -2.40 9.56
C HIS A 200 -1.96 -2.41 9.59
N GLY A 201 -1.37 -3.58 9.33
CA GLY A 201 0.08 -3.73 9.28
C GLY A 201 0.49 -5.18 9.08
N HIS A 202 1.78 -5.40 8.80
CA HIS A 202 2.42 -6.71 8.92
C HIS A 202 3.65 -6.52 9.83
N PRO A 203 3.41 -6.40 11.14
CA PRO A 203 4.42 -5.94 12.10
C PRO A 203 5.52 -6.97 12.38
N ASP A 204 5.27 -8.24 12.09
CA ASP A 204 6.24 -9.30 12.31
C ASP A 204 7.25 -9.37 11.14
N PRO A 205 8.58 -9.35 11.44
CA PRO A 205 9.60 -9.41 10.41
C PRO A 205 9.48 -10.66 9.53
N LEU A 206 9.51 -10.47 8.20
CA LEU A 206 9.42 -11.55 7.23
C LEU A 206 10.50 -12.61 7.43
N GLN A 207 10.11 -13.89 7.32
CA GLN A 207 10.99 -15.05 7.44
C GLN A 207 11.29 -15.69 6.07
N CYS A 208 10.94 -15.03 4.96
CA CYS A 208 11.26 -15.52 3.62
C CYS A 208 12.78 -15.67 3.39
N PRO A 209 13.21 -16.54 2.45
CA PRO A 209 14.61 -16.67 2.07
C PRO A 209 15.21 -15.36 1.57
N ASP A 210 16.54 -15.27 1.61
CA ASP A 210 17.26 -14.14 1.04
C ASP A 210 17.02 -14.07 -0.46
N GLY A 211 16.81 -12.86 -0.99
CA GLY A 211 16.46 -12.63 -2.39
C GLY A 211 14.97 -12.77 -2.72
N VAL A 212 14.16 -13.37 -1.82
CA VAL A 212 12.70 -13.39 -1.94
C VAL A 212 12.11 -12.13 -1.32
N ALA A 213 11.15 -11.51 -1.99
CA ALA A 213 10.53 -10.26 -1.55
C ALA A 213 9.01 -10.38 -1.49
N ARG A 214 8.40 -9.85 -0.42
CA ARG A 214 6.97 -9.56 -0.37
C ARG A 214 6.70 -8.31 -1.20
N ARG A 215 6.11 -8.47 -2.38
CA ARG A 215 5.82 -7.45 -3.38
C ARG A 215 4.33 -7.11 -3.44
N SER A 216 4.03 -5.84 -3.69
CA SER A 216 2.68 -5.37 -3.99
C SER A 216 2.68 -4.10 -4.82
N MET A 217 1.61 -3.87 -5.56
CA MET A 217 1.26 -2.55 -6.10
C MET A 217 0.14 -1.95 -5.25
N ALA A 218 0.33 -0.71 -4.80
CA ALA A 218 -0.61 0.01 -3.95
C ALA A 218 -1.18 1.25 -4.68
N LEU A 219 -2.50 1.37 -4.73
CA LEU A 219 -3.21 2.52 -5.26
C LEU A 219 -4.17 3.09 -4.22
N TYR A 220 -4.26 4.41 -4.17
CA TYR A 220 -5.12 5.12 -3.24
C TYR A 220 -6.10 6.01 -3.99
N TYR A 221 -7.36 5.94 -3.58
CA TYR A 221 -8.44 6.72 -4.18
C TYR A 221 -8.98 7.71 -3.16
N PHE A 222 -9.31 8.90 -3.64
CA PHE A 222 -9.65 10.05 -2.82
C PHE A 222 -11.05 10.57 -3.17
N THR A 223 -11.61 11.45 -2.34
CA THR A 223 -12.75 12.29 -2.70
C THR A 223 -12.40 13.75 -2.42
N TYR A 224 -13.04 14.67 -3.13
CA TYR A 224 -12.96 16.08 -2.78
C TYR A 224 -13.79 16.38 -1.52
N GLU A 225 -13.21 17.07 -0.56
CA GLU A 225 -13.90 17.68 0.59
C GLU A 225 -13.35 19.10 0.80
N ASP A 226 -14.21 20.07 1.13
CA ASP A 226 -13.78 21.47 1.33
C ASP A 226 -12.79 21.60 2.50
N ASN A 227 -13.09 20.93 3.62
CA ASN A 227 -12.33 21.01 4.86
C ASN A 227 -12.11 19.62 5.46
N PRO A 228 -11.33 18.73 4.81
CA PRO A 228 -11.12 17.38 5.32
C PRO A 228 -10.28 17.42 6.60
N ASN A 229 -10.56 16.51 7.53
CA ASN A 229 -9.75 16.36 8.73
C ASN A 229 -8.38 15.77 8.36
N VAL A 230 -7.34 16.59 8.49
CA VAL A 230 -5.96 16.21 8.17
C VAL A 230 -5.33 15.44 9.32
N ARG A 231 -4.94 14.19 9.06
CA ARG A 231 -4.12 13.36 9.94
C ARG A 231 -2.95 12.78 9.16
N SER A 232 -1.78 12.74 9.80
CA SER A 232 -0.63 11.95 9.34
C SER A 232 -0.80 10.49 9.73
N THR A 233 0.03 9.62 9.14
CA THR A 233 0.07 8.19 9.48
C THR A 233 0.20 8.00 11.00
N GLU A 234 -0.72 7.21 11.54
CA GLU A 234 -0.89 6.99 12.98
C GLU A 234 -0.37 5.61 13.34
N TYR A 235 0.91 5.51 13.66
CA TYR A 235 1.49 4.26 14.15
C TYR A 235 1.01 3.92 15.56
N ARG A 236 0.72 2.64 15.78
CA ARG A 236 0.36 2.06 17.07
C ARG A 236 1.13 0.77 17.31
N ALA A 237 1.41 0.49 18.57
CA ALA A 237 1.98 -0.79 18.98
C ALA A 237 0.83 -1.78 19.25
N ARG A 238 1.05 -3.07 18.98
CA ARG A 238 0.19 -4.14 19.45
C ARG A 238 0.31 -4.27 20.98
N PRO A 239 -0.71 -4.80 21.69
CA PRO A 239 -0.64 -5.03 23.13
C PRO A 239 0.60 -5.83 23.57
N ASN A 240 1.05 -6.77 22.72
CA ASN A 240 2.16 -7.68 23.01
C ASN A 240 3.54 -7.19 22.51
N ASP A 241 3.66 -5.96 21.98
CA ASP A 241 4.93 -5.44 21.47
C ASP A 241 5.93 -5.03 22.58
N GLY A 242 5.52 -5.07 23.84
CA GLY A 242 6.37 -4.82 25.00
C GLY A 242 7.10 -3.47 24.94
N SER A 243 8.42 -3.48 25.12
CA SER A 243 9.26 -2.27 25.13
C SER A 243 9.35 -1.56 23.77
N LYS A 244 9.05 -2.25 22.66
CA LYS A 244 9.00 -1.62 21.32
C LYS A 244 7.96 -0.50 21.24
N ARG A 245 6.92 -0.53 22.09
CA ARG A 245 5.88 0.50 22.17
C ARG A 245 6.43 1.91 22.39
N ILE A 246 7.47 2.05 23.22
CA ILE A 246 8.11 3.35 23.48
C ILE A 246 8.80 3.87 22.22
N LEU A 247 9.51 3.00 21.51
CA LEU A 247 10.22 3.35 20.28
C LEU A 247 9.23 3.75 19.18
N ILE A 248 8.13 2.98 19.01
CA ILE A 248 7.05 3.28 18.06
C ILE A 248 6.47 4.67 18.35
N TYR A 249 6.19 4.97 19.62
CA TYR A 249 5.64 6.26 20.04
C TYR A 249 6.59 7.43 19.74
N LEU A 250 7.87 7.29 20.05
CA LEU A 250 8.87 8.33 19.80
C LEU A 250 9.06 8.58 18.30
N ASP A 251 9.17 7.52 17.50
CA ASP A 251 9.31 7.62 16.04
C ASP A 251 8.10 8.31 15.40
N LYS A 252 6.90 7.94 15.84
CA LYS A 252 5.64 8.61 15.45
C LYS A 252 5.66 10.12 15.74
N MET A 253 6.10 10.53 16.93
CA MET A 253 6.18 11.97 17.27
C MET A 253 7.15 12.70 16.35
N THR A 254 8.30 12.08 16.05
CA THR A 254 9.28 12.60 15.10
C THR A 254 8.68 12.77 13.71
N LEU A 255 7.99 11.76 13.18
CA LEU A 255 7.32 11.82 11.87
C LEU A 255 6.25 12.91 11.81
N ARG A 256 5.47 13.12 12.88
CA ARG A 256 4.48 14.21 12.95
C ARG A 256 5.13 15.59 12.83
N VAL A 257 6.23 15.82 13.53
CA VAL A 257 6.98 17.08 13.44
C VAL A 257 7.49 17.27 12.01
N PHE A 258 8.01 16.22 11.39
CA PHE A 258 8.46 16.27 9.99
C PHE A 258 7.32 16.57 9.01
N ASP A 259 6.15 15.93 9.15
CA ASP A 259 4.99 16.20 8.28
C ASP A 259 4.50 17.65 8.41
N ILE A 260 4.46 18.20 9.64
CA ILE A 260 4.12 19.61 9.87
C ILE A 260 5.14 20.53 9.17
N ALA A 261 6.43 20.25 9.32
CA ALA A 261 7.48 21.00 8.65
C ALA A 261 7.35 20.91 7.12
N LYS A 262 7.13 19.71 6.57
CA LYS A 262 6.93 19.46 5.13
C LYS A 262 5.76 20.28 4.59
N ARG A 263 4.60 20.24 5.25
CA ARG A 263 3.39 20.96 4.81
C ARG A 263 3.51 22.48 4.90
N ARG A 264 4.32 22.99 5.84
CA ARG A 264 4.55 24.44 6.02
C ARG A 264 5.69 24.98 5.15
N LEU A 265 6.70 24.15 4.84
CA LEU A 265 7.96 24.58 4.23
C LEU A 265 8.22 23.97 2.84
N GLY A 266 7.40 23.04 2.36
CA GLY A 266 7.52 22.47 1.01
C GLY A 266 8.71 21.51 0.79
N ILE A 267 9.22 20.88 1.84
CA ILE A 267 10.44 20.04 1.78
C ILE A 267 10.16 18.67 1.11
N SER A 268 11.10 18.15 0.30
CA SER A 268 10.94 16.90 -0.45
C SER A 268 11.21 15.62 0.39
N ASN A 269 10.65 14.48 -0.04
CA ASN A 269 10.82 13.16 0.60
C ASN A 269 12.29 12.68 0.62
N SER A 270 13.10 13.09 -0.37
CA SER A 270 14.52 12.68 -0.45
C SER A 270 15.38 13.32 0.65
N PHE A 271 15.08 14.57 1.03
CA PHE A 271 15.76 15.25 2.15
C PHE A 271 15.36 14.63 3.49
N ALA A 272 14.06 14.39 3.70
CA ALA A 272 13.55 13.77 4.92
C ALA A 272 14.14 12.37 5.15
N ASN A 273 14.21 11.54 4.10
CA ASN A 273 14.82 10.21 4.18
C ASN A 273 16.32 10.28 4.47
N ARG A 274 17.04 11.31 4.01
CA ARG A 274 18.46 11.52 4.34
C ARG A 274 18.65 11.86 5.82
N VAL A 275 17.76 12.65 6.40
CA VAL A 275 17.76 13.00 7.82
C VAL A 275 17.42 11.79 8.69
N LEU A 276 16.38 11.03 8.32
CA LEU A 276 16.00 9.81 9.06
C LEU A 276 17.12 8.76 9.04
N ARG A 277 17.78 8.54 7.89
CA ARG A 277 18.97 7.67 7.80
C ARG A 277 20.12 8.13 8.71
N LEU A 278 20.30 9.44 8.88
CA LEU A 278 21.33 9.98 9.76
C LEU A 278 21.02 9.68 11.23
N VAL A 279 19.76 9.90 11.65
CA VAL A 279 19.29 9.63 13.01
C VAL A 279 19.39 8.14 13.34
N ASP A 280 19.02 7.28 12.40
CA ASP A 280 19.05 5.83 12.60
C ASP A 280 20.49 5.30 12.68
N ARG A 281 21.39 5.83 11.84
CA ARG A 281 22.84 5.53 11.90
C ARG A 281 23.45 5.93 13.25
N VAL A 282 23.05 7.08 13.81
CA VAL A 282 23.51 7.54 15.13
C VAL A 282 22.97 6.67 16.27
N ARG A 283 21.74 6.15 16.15
CA ARG A 283 21.15 5.23 17.14
C ARG A 283 21.81 3.85 17.12
N HIS A 284 22.18 3.35 15.95
CA HIS A 284 22.90 2.08 15.81
C HIS A 284 24.37 2.15 16.24
N PHE A 285 25.04 3.30 16.04
CA PHE A 285 26.43 3.49 16.50
C PHE A 285 26.57 3.50 18.03
N ARG A 286 25.49 3.76 18.78
CA ARG A 286 25.47 3.73 20.25
C ARG A 286 25.13 2.37 20.86
N ARG A 287 24.95 1.34 20.02
CA ARG A 287 24.64 -0.05 20.43
C ARG A 287 25.71 -1.06 19.98
N GLY A 288 26.84 -0.57 19.46
CA GLY A 288 28.05 -1.35 19.19
C GLY A 288 29.09 -1.15 20.28
#